data_AF-A0AAQ5ZIH6-F1
#
_entry.id   AF-A0AAQ5ZIH6-F1
#
_cell.length_a   1.000
_cell.length_b   1.000
_cell.length_c   1.000
_cell.angle_alpha   90.00
_cell.angle_beta   90.00
_cell.angle_gamma   90.00
#
_symmetry.space_group_name_H-M   'P 1'
#
loop_
_entity.id
_entity.type
_entity.pdbx_description
1 polymer ?
#
loop_
_entity_poly.entity_id
_entity_poly.type
_entity_poly.pdbx_seq_one_letter_code
_entity_poly.pdbx_strand_id
1 'polypeptide(L)'
;MRLSRTAVGNAGIRQFSTASVCRATLQAKSVTERASSPWTLMAAVCLQRLPVISADCNPIEQQFKDMILQMELEKSVLSDHELQLLEDAERMRRKQADDYDSDEEEGRDGQEIMLAQDLEDAWEQKLKSFQPAPRARADVDKDLTSAQRCLAETLVLLAEQQVGKEKLWLLPQTQWQEGETLRQTAERALDSLPAGYKATFLGNAPCGVYKYKLPKAIRTENTVGTKVFFFKAILSDSAPPKAPKAPLLWLTKSELQRYLKPAYMMKVDRFVLGV
;
A
#
# COMPACT_ATOMS: atom_id res chain seq x y z
N MET A 1 50.57 17.16 -65.20
CA MET A 1 51.83 16.76 -64.57
C MET A 1 51.54 15.81 -63.42
N ARG A 2 52.32 14.74 -63.33
CA ARG A 2 52.32 13.74 -62.25
C ARG A 2 52.82 14.33 -60.92
N LEU A 3 52.67 13.50 -59.88
CA LEU A 3 53.31 13.47 -58.55
C LEU A 3 52.40 13.98 -57.43
N SER A 4 52.34 13.42 -56.23
CA SER A 4 52.45 12.07 -55.65
C SER A 4 52.33 12.27 -54.13
N ARG A 5 51.85 11.24 -53.42
CA ARG A 5 51.48 11.22 -52.00
C ARG A 5 52.58 11.58 -51.01
N THR A 6 52.19 12.10 -49.84
CA THR A 6 52.64 11.59 -48.52
C THR A 6 51.50 11.70 -47.49
N ALA A 7 51.44 10.70 -46.60
CA ALA A 7 50.42 10.50 -45.58
C ALA A 7 51.05 10.57 -44.19
N VAL A 8 50.30 11.12 -43.22
CA VAL A 8 50.45 10.97 -41.76
C VAL A 8 49.02 11.14 -41.20
N GLY A 9 48.34 10.13 -40.64
CA GLY A 9 48.52 9.57 -39.29
C GLY A 9 47.85 10.50 -38.27
N ASN A 10 46.92 10.14 -37.38
CA ASN A 10 46.43 8.87 -36.87
C ASN A 10 45.09 9.20 -36.14
N ALA A 11 43.97 8.58 -36.51
CA ALA A 11 42.68 8.77 -35.82
C ALA A 11 42.57 7.72 -34.71
N GLY A 12 42.55 8.17 -33.46
CA GLY A 12 42.45 7.31 -32.27
C GLY A 12 41.07 6.67 -32.14
N ILE A 13 40.92 5.45 -32.67
CA ILE A 13 39.81 4.55 -32.33
C ILE A 13 40.22 3.78 -31.07
N ARG A 14 39.56 4.07 -29.94
CA ARG A 14 39.73 3.29 -28.71
C ARG A 14 39.12 1.90 -28.91
N GLN A 15 39.96 0.88 -28.94
CA GLN A 15 39.55 -0.51 -28.89
C GLN A 15 39.11 -0.84 -27.46
N PHE A 16 37.84 -1.23 -27.28
CA PHE A 16 37.38 -1.85 -26.04
C PHE A 16 37.85 -3.30 -26.05
N SER A 17 38.85 -3.60 -25.21
CA SER A 17 39.29 -4.97 -24.95
C SER A 17 38.22 -5.68 -24.12
N THR A 18 37.58 -6.70 -24.70
CA THR A 18 36.70 -7.62 -23.97
C THR A 18 37.58 -8.62 -23.22
N ALA A 19 38.08 -8.23 -22.06
CA ALA A 19 38.67 -9.19 -21.13
C ALA A 19 37.55 -10.05 -20.55
N SER A 20 37.52 -11.32 -20.95
CA SER A 20 36.67 -12.34 -20.33
C SER A 20 37.10 -12.49 -18.87
N VAL A 21 36.27 -12.01 -17.94
CA VAL A 21 36.47 -12.25 -16.51
C VAL A 21 36.07 -13.69 -16.25
N CYS A 22 37.06 -14.59 -16.29
CA CYS A 22 36.93 -15.93 -15.75
C CYS A 22 36.65 -15.83 -14.25
N ARG A 23 35.36 -15.90 -13.88
CA ARG A 23 34.92 -15.98 -12.49
C ARG A 23 35.35 -17.36 -11.97
N ALA A 24 36.51 -17.43 -11.34
CA ALA A 24 36.96 -18.62 -10.65
C ALA A 24 35.93 -18.97 -9.56
N THR A 25 35.19 -20.06 -9.75
CA THR A 25 34.40 -20.68 -8.69
C THR A 25 35.36 -21.21 -7.64
N LEU A 26 35.53 -20.45 -6.55
CA LEU A 26 36.03 -20.99 -5.30
C LEU A 26 35.01 -22.03 -4.84
N GLN A 27 35.32 -23.32 -5.06
CA GLN A 27 34.67 -24.40 -4.34
C GLN A 27 35.08 -24.29 -2.87
N ALA A 28 34.37 -23.45 -2.12
CA ALA A 28 34.37 -23.54 -0.68
C ALA A 28 33.70 -24.88 -0.34
N LYS A 29 34.52 -25.88 0.02
CA LYS A 29 34.04 -27.01 0.82
C LYS A 29 33.54 -26.42 2.14
N SER A 30 32.26 -26.08 2.21
CA SER A 30 31.61 -25.74 3.47
C SER A 30 31.50 -27.02 4.29
N VAL A 31 32.52 -27.27 5.11
CA VAL A 31 32.31 -28.01 6.34
C VAL A 31 31.32 -27.16 7.14
N THR A 32 30.06 -27.57 7.16
CA THR A 32 29.07 -27.00 8.09
C THR A 32 29.45 -27.44 9.50
N GLU A 33 30.42 -26.75 10.10
CA GLU A 33 30.52 -26.73 11.56
C GLU A 33 29.19 -26.14 12.07
N ARG A 34 28.43 -26.98 12.75
CA ARG A 34 27.15 -26.58 13.36
C ARG A 34 27.46 -25.64 14.52
N ALA A 35 27.39 -24.35 14.29
CA ALA A 35 27.34 -23.38 15.37
C ALA A 35 25.99 -23.53 16.10
N SER A 36 25.95 -24.37 17.14
CA SER A 36 24.78 -24.46 18.02
C SER A 36 24.67 -23.17 18.83
N SER A 37 23.90 -22.21 18.34
CA SER A 37 23.59 -20.99 19.07
C SER A 37 22.56 -21.30 20.17
N PRO A 38 22.76 -20.82 21.41
CA PRO A 38 21.81 -21.04 22.51
C PRO A 38 20.53 -20.18 22.39
N TRP A 39 20.24 -19.65 21.20
CA TRP A 39 19.11 -18.77 20.93
C TRP A 39 18.14 -19.44 19.96
N THR A 40 16.88 -19.57 20.41
CA THR A 40 15.80 -20.00 19.54
C THR A 40 15.46 -18.90 18.54
N LEU A 41 15.42 -19.25 17.26
CA LEU A 41 15.02 -18.35 16.18
C LEU A 41 13.52 -18.47 15.94
N MET A 42 12.83 -17.34 15.97
CA MET A 42 11.42 -17.22 15.62
C MET A 42 11.26 -16.19 14.52
N ALA A 43 10.33 -16.42 13.60
CA ALA A 43 9.89 -15.41 12.65
C ALA A 43 8.45 -15.02 12.94
N ALA A 44 8.18 -13.72 12.93
CA ALA A 44 6.89 -13.12 13.15
C ALA A 44 6.47 -12.31 11.93
N VAL A 45 5.18 -12.35 11.59
CA VAL A 45 4.60 -11.56 10.50
C VAL A 45 3.83 -10.37 11.07
N CYS A 46 4.17 -9.18 10.61
CA CYS A 46 3.39 -7.97 10.79
C CYS A 46 2.49 -7.80 9.57
N LEU A 47 1.31 -8.40 9.63
CA LEU A 47 0.30 -8.26 8.58
C LEU A 47 -0.42 -6.92 8.73
N GLN A 48 -0.39 -6.12 7.68
CA GLN A 48 -1.00 -4.80 7.63
C GLN A 48 -2.14 -4.75 6.60
N ARG A 49 -3.28 -4.19 7.00
CA ARG A 49 -4.38 -3.82 6.11
C ARG A 49 -4.25 -2.33 5.83
N LEU A 50 -3.97 -1.96 4.59
CA LEU A 50 -3.78 -0.56 4.17
C LEU A 50 -5.08 0.25 4.24
N PRO A 51 -5.02 1.59 4.29
CA PRO A 51 -6.19 2.43 4.14
C PRO A 51 -6.95 2.12 2.85
N VAL A 52 -8.26 1.95 2.96
CA VAL A 52 -9.17 1.71 1.83
C VAL A 52 -9.77 3.02 1.32
N ILE A 53 -9.96 3.99 2.22
CA ILE A 53 -10.47 5.33 1.89
C ILE A 53 -9.38 6.38 2.10
N SER A 54 -9.52 7.50 1.40
CA SER A 54 -8.67 8.67 1.60
C SER A 54 -8.82 9.23 3.01
N ALA A 55 -7.77 9.84 3.55
CA ALA A 55 -7.90 10.66 4.77
C ALA A 55 -8.83 11.86 4.53
N ASP A 56 -9.39 12.38 5.61
CA ASP A 56 -10.21 13.59 5.57
C ASP A 56 -9.30 14.83 5.56
N CYS A 57 -9.68 15.84 4.78
CA CYS A 57 -8.88 17.06 4.66
C CYS A 57 -8.94 17.90 5.93
N ASN A 58 -7.78 18.36 6.38
CA ASN A 58 -7.67 19.35 7.45
C ASN A 58 -8.26 20.70 7.03
N PRO A 59 -8.68 21.59 7.96
CA PRO A 59 -9.26 22.89 7.60
C PRO A 59 -8.33 23.76 6.73
N ILE A 60 -7.02 23.71 6.97
CA ILE A 60 -6.02 24.42 6.18
C ILE A 60 -5.89 23.80 4.77
N GLU A 61 -5.96 22.47 4.68
CA GLU A 61 -5.94 21.78 3.38
C GLU A 61 -7.19 22.08 2.56
N GLN A 62 -8.35 22.24 3.21
CA GLN A 62 -9.59 22.68 2.56
C GLN A 62 -9.45 24.09 1.99
N GLN A 63 -8.98 25.04 2.81
CA GLN A 63 -8.72 26.42 2.35
C GLN A 63 -7.72 26.47 1.19
N PHE A 64 -6.64 25.70 1.30
CA PHE A 64 -5.63 25.60 0.25
C PHE A 64 -6.19 24.98 -1.02
N LYS A 65 -7.01 23.92 -0.90
CA LYS A 65 -7.69 23.28 -2.03
C LYS A 65 -8.59 24.29 -2.75
N ASP A 66 -9.39 25.05 -2.01
CA ASP A 66 -10.30 26.03 -2.60
C ASP A 66 -9.53 27.14 -3.32
N MET A 67 -8.45 27.64 -2.70
CA MET A 67 -7.56 28.62 -3.32
C MET A 67 -6.93 28.09 -4.63
N ILE A 68 -6.45 26.85 -4.64
CA ILE A 68 -5.85 26.24 -5.84
C ILE A 68 -6.90 26.02 -6.93
N LEU A 69 -8.11 25.55 -6.58
CA LEU A 69 -9.20 25.38 -7.54
C LEU A 69 -9.62 26.74 -8.15
N GLN A 70 -9.67 27.80 -7.34
CA GLN A 70 -9.95 29.13 -7.85
C GLN A 70 -8.85 29.62 -8.80
N MET A 71 -7.57 29.45 -8.43
CA MET A 71 -6.46 29.81 -9.30
C MET A 71 -6.43 29.00 -10.59
N GLU A 72 -6.81 27.72 -10.54
CA GLU A 72 -6.93 26.85 -11.71
C GLU A 72 -8.02 27.38 -12.65
N LEU A 73 -9.20 27.70 -12.12
CA LEU A 73 -10.31 28.27 -12.90
C LEU A 73 -9.92 29.61 -13.54
N GLU A 74 -9.36 30.55 -12.77
CA GLU A 74 -8.98 31.89 -13.25
C GLU A 74 -7.89 31.87 -14.33
N LYS A 75 -7.05 30.83 -14.33
CA LYS A 75 -5.95 30.66 -15.31
C LYS A 75 -6.28 29.68 -16.41
N SER A 76 -7.45 29.03 -16.35
CA SER A 76 -7.90 28.10 -17.37
C SER A 76 -8.45 28.86 -18.59
N VAL A 77 -8.42 28.19 -19.74
CA VAL A 77 -9.15 28.61 -20.93
C VAL A 77 -10.53 27.97 -20.91
N LEU A 78 -11.48 28.55 -21.65
CA LEU A 78 -12.81 27.99 -21.79
C LEU A 78 -12.73 26.55 -22.32
N SER A 79 -13.38 25.65 -21.60
CA SER A 79 -13.57 24.27 -21.99
C SER A 79 -14.60 24.15 -23.11
N ASP A 80 -14.57 23.03 -23.84
CA ASP A 80 -15.54 22.75 -24.91
C ASP A 80 -16.99 22.81 -24.40
N HIS A 81 -17.24 22.39 -23.15
CA HIS A 81 -18.56 22.45 -22.52
C HIS A 81 -19.00 23.90 -22.25
N GLU A 82 -18.10 24.76 -21.77
CA GLU A 82 -18.40 26.19 -21.55
C GLU A 82 -18.62 26.93 -22.87
N LEU A 83 -17.84 26.62 -23.90
CA LEU A 83 -18.06 27.15 -25.25
C LEU A 83 -19.43 26.73 -25.80
N GLN A 84 -19.81 25.47 -25.63
CA GLN A 84 -21.12 24.98 -26.05
C GLN A 84 -22.28 25.67 -25.30
N LEU A 85 -22.14 25.88 -23.98
CA LEU A 85 -23.14 26.63 -23.20
C LEU A 85 -23.32 28.06 -23.72
N LEU A 86 -22.23 28.74 -24.09
CA LEU A 86 -22.28 30.08 -24.66
C LEU A 86 -22.94 30.09 -26.04
N GLU A 87 -22.55 29.17 -26.93
CA GLU A 87 -23.16 29.01 -28.26
C GLU A 87 -24.67 28.73 -28.17
N ASP A 88 -25.08 27.81 -27.29
CA ASP A 88 -26.48 27.44 -27.09
C ASP A 88 -27.28 28.63 -26.52
N ALA A 89 -26.72 29.38 -25.56
CA ALA A 89 -27.37 30.58 -25.01
C ALA A 89 -27.52 31.70 -26.04
N GLU A 90 -26.51 31.94 -26.87
CA GLU A 90 -26.57 32.92 -27.96
C GLU A 90 -27.61 32.53 -29.01
N ARG A 91 -27.65 31.24 -29.40
CA ARG A 91 -28.66 30.72 -30.32
C ARG A 91 -30.07 30.94 -29.79
N MET A 92 -30.30 30.62 -28.52
CA MET A 92 -31.59 30.84 -27.86
C MET A 92 -31.97 32.33 -27.82
N ARG A 93 -31.00 33.23 -27.60
CA ARG A 93 -31.24 34.68 -27.62
C ARG A 93 -31.63 35.18 -29.01
N ARG A 94 -30.95 34.72 -30.07
CA ARG A 94 -31.28 35.08 -31.47
C ARG A 94 -32.67 34.59 -31.86
N LYS A 95 -33.00 33.33 -31.53
CA LYS A 95 -34.34 32.75 -31.72
C LYS A 95 -35.43 33.56 -31.00
N GLN A 96 -35.17 34.08 -29.80
CA GLN A 96 -36.11 34.92 -29.05
C GLN A 96 -36.27 36.35 -29.60
N ALA A 97 -35.28 36.87 -30.33
CA ALA A 97 -35.26 38.24 -30.83
C ALA A 97 -35.88 38.40 -32.23
N ASP A 98 -36.42 37.32 -32.83
CA ASP A 98 -36.93 37.26 -34.22
C ASP A 98 -35.89 37.66 -35.29
N ASP A 99 -34.60 37.76 -34.92
CA ASP A 99 -33.45 38.05 -35.79
C ASP A 99 -32.81 36.73 -36.28
N TYR A 100 -33.66 35.75 -36.61
CA TYR A 100 -33.26 34.38 -36.88
C TYR A 100 -33.26 34.11 -38.39
N ASP A 101 -32.07 33.92 -38.97
CA ASP A 101 -31.91 33.51 -40.36
C ASP A 101 -31.87 31.97 -40.44
N SER A 102 -32.80 31.39 -41.17
CA SER A 102 -33.00 29.93 -41.28
C SER A 102 -31.82 29.22 -41.95
N ASP A 103 -30.98 29.95 -42.68
CA ASP A 103 -29.90 29.40 -43.49
C ASP A 103 -28.62 29.07 -42.66
N GLU A 104 -28.54 29.47 -41.37
CA GLU A 104 -27.40 29.18 -40.48
C GLU A 104 -27.42 27.77 -39.86
N GLU A 105 -28.51 27.00 -39.98
CA GLU A 105 -28.66 25.66 -39.39
C GLU A 105 -28.39 24.47 -40.33
N GLU A 106 -28.10 24.71 -41.63
CA GLU A 106 -27.92 23.65 -42.66
C GLU A 106 -26.75 22.65 -42.44
N GLY A 107 -26.04 22.71 -41.31
CA GLY A 107 -24.90 21.84 -40.99
C GLY A 107 -25.02 20.98 -39.73
N ARG A 108 -26.09 21.11 -38.92
CA ARG A 108 -26.19 20.47 -37.58
C ARG A 108 -27.46 19.63 -37.36
N ASP A 109 -28.04 19.09 -38.44
CA ASP A 109 -29.29 18.32 -38.53
C ASP A 109 -29.36 17.01 -37.69
N GLY A 110 -28.41 16.80 -36.76
CA GLY A 110 -28.37 15.66 -35.82
C GLY A 110 -27.82 15.97 -34.43
N GLN A 111 -27.38 17.21 -34.16
CA GLN A 111 -26.89 17.66 -32.84
C GLN A 111 -27.95 18.44 -32.03
N GLU A 112 -29.12 18.69 -32.63
CA GLU A 112 -30.18 19.55 -32.12
C GLU A 112 -30.88 19.01 -30.85
N ILE A 113 -30.69 17.74 -30.47
CA ILE A 113 -31.62 17.08 -29.56
C ILE A 113 -31.31 17.33 -28.07
N MET A 114 -30.09 17.68 -27.66
CA MET A 114 -29.76 17.97 -26.25
C MET A 114 -28.90 19.22 -26.12
N LEU A 115 -29.40 20.21 -25.37
CA LEU A 115 -28.63 21.37 -24.97
C LEU A 115 -27.60 20.97 -23.90
N ALA A 116 -26.54 21.76 -23.77
CA ALA A 116 -25.55 21.54 -22.70
C ALA A 116 -26.19 21.57 -21.29
N GLN A 117 -27.24 22.38 -21.10
CA GLN A 117 -28.02 22.41 -19.86
C GLN A 117 -28.80 21.10 -19.60
N ASP A 118 -29.38 20.49 -20.65
CA ASP A 118 -30.09 19.21 -20.52
C ASP A 118 -29.13 18.09 -20.09
N LEU A 119 -27.86 18.17 -20.52
CA LEU A 119 -26.81 17.25 -20.11
C LEU A 119 -26.45 17.43 -18.62
N GLU A 120 -26.32 18.67 -18.14
CA GLU A 120 -26.09 18.98 -16.72
C GLU A 120 -27.22 18.42 -15.85
N ASP A 121 -28.47 18.66 -16.24
CA ASP A 121 -29.64 18.12 -15.55
C ASP A 121 -29.63 16.58 -15.51
N ALA A 122 -29.29 15.93 -16.62
CA ALA A 122 -29.17 14.48 -16.68
C ALA A 122 -28.04 13.94 -15.77
N TRP A 123 -26.91 14.64 -15.68
CA TRP A 123 -25.81 14.28 -14.77
C TRP A 123 -26.20 14.49 -13.31
N GLU A 124 -26.89 15.58 -12.98
CA GLU A 124 -27.41 15.82 -11.63
C GLU A 124 -28.42 14.75 -11.21
N GLN A 125 -29.33 14.36 -12.11
CA GLN A 125 -30.29 13.29 -11.83
C GLN A 125 -29.58 11.97 -11.53
N LYS A 126 -28.56 11.62 -12.31
CA LYS A 126 -27.72 10.43 -12.05
C LYS A 126 -27.01 10.53 -10.70
N LEU A 127 -26.43 11.69 -10.38
CA LEU A 127 -25.77 11.92 -9.09
C LEU A 127 -26.75 11.77 -7.91
N LYS A 128 -27.95 12.35 -8.02
CA LYS A 128 -29.02 12.25 -7.01
C LYS A 128 -29.53 10.82 -6.83
N SER A 129 -29.57 10.03 -7.91
CA SER A 129 -29.97 8.63 -7.86
C SER A 129 -28.93 7.70 -7.23
N PHE A 130 -27.65 8.11 -7.25
CA PHE A 130 -26.55 7.30 -6.73
C PHE A 130 -26.36 7.52 -5.23
N GLN A 131 -26.44 6.45 -4.44
CA GLN A 131 -26.17 6.48 -3.02
C GLN A 131 -24.74 5.98 -2.74
N PRO A 132 -23.79 6.86 -2.36
CA PRO A 132 -22.44 6.43 -2.05
C PRO A 132 -22.42 5.57 -0.78
N ALA A 133 -21.52 4.60 -0.75
CA ALA A 133 -21.32 3.78 0.44
C ALA A 133 -20.79 4.64 1.61
N PRO A 134 -21.25 4.41 2.85
CA PRO A 134 -20.79 5.18 4.01
C PRO A 134 -19.31 4.92 4.28
N ARG A 135 -18.53 6.00 4.43
CA ARG A 135 -17.08 5.97 4.72
C ARG A 135 -16.77 5.47 6.13
N ALA A 136 -17.62 5.80 7.10
CA ALA A 136 -17.52 5.35 8.49
C ALA A 136 -18.73 4.51 8.87
N ARG A 137 -18.51 3.44 9.63
CA ARG A 137 -19.58 2.55 10.11
C ARG A 137 -19.34 2.28 11.58
N ALA A 138 -19.93 3.11 12.44
CA ALA A 138 -19.68 3.11 13.89
C ALA A 138 -19.87 1.73 14.55
N ASP A 139 -20.78 0.90 14.03
CA ASP A 139 -21.01 -0.46 14.52
C ASP A 139 -19.84 -1.40 14.20
N VAL A 140 -19.26 -1.27 13.02
CA VAL A 140 -18.10 -2.08 12.57
C VAL A 140 -16.80 -1.52 13.14
N ASP A 141 -16.70 -0.20 13.31
CA ASP A 141 -15.51 0.49 13.80
C ASP A 141 -15.11 0.06 15.23
N LYS A 142 -16.11 -0.28 16.05
CA LYS A 142 -15.92 -0.80 17.41
C LYS A 142 -15.51 -2.28 17.44
N ASP A 143 -15.70 -3.00 16.35
CA ASP A 143 -15.57 -4.45 16.33
C ASP A 143 -14.13 -4.86 15.98
N LEU A 144 -13.30 -5.05 17.01
CA LEU A 144 -11.84 -5.28 16.88
C LEU A 144 -11.47 -6.55 16.09
N THR A 145 -12.41 -7.46 15.88
CA THR A 145 -12.20 -8.69 15.12
C THR A 145 -12.34 -8.48 13.61
N SER A 146 -12.98 -7.38 13.19
CA SER A 146 -13.25 -7.07 11.79
C SER A 146 -12.07 -6.31 11.16
N ALA A 147 -11.67 -6.73 9.96
CA ALA A 147 -10.71 -5.99 9.15
C ALA A 147 -11.32 -4.79 8.42
N GLN A 148 -12.66 -4.75 8.30
CA GLN A 148 -13.41 -3.71 7.60
C GLN A 148 -13.68 -2.46 8.47
N ARG A 149 -13.23 -2.49 9.73
CA ARG A 149 -13.30 -1.35 10.65
C ARG A 149 -12.26 -0.29 10.29
N CYS A 150 -12.46 0.98 10.63
CA CYS A 150 -11.47 2.07 10.51
C CYS A 150 -10.81 2.12 9.13
N LEU A 151 -11.59 2.26 8.06
CA LEU A 151 -11.11 2.18 6.66
C LEU A 151 -10.04 3.22 6.30
N ALA A 152 -10.01 4.37 6.99
CA ALA A 152 -9.04 5.43 6.74
C ALA A 152 -7.65 5.13 7.32
N GLU A 153 -7.57 4.29 8.35
CA GLU A 153 -6.31 3.99 9.05
C GLU A 153 -5.73 2.64 8.61
N THR A 154 -4.42 2.47 8.84
CA THR A 154 -3.77 1.16 8.69
C THR A 154 -4.04 0.30 9.92
N LEU A 155 -4.50 -0.94 9.71
CA LEU A 155 -4.67 -1.91 10.80
C LEU A 155 -3.57 -2.96 10.80
N VAL A 156 -3.19 -3.41 11.99
CA VAL A 156 -2.21 -4.48 12.22
C VAL A 156 -2.89 -5.67 12.88
N LEU A 157 -2.59 -6.87 12.39
CA LEU A 157 -3.11 -8.11 12.96
C LEU A 157 -2.30 -8.54 14.20
N LEU A 158 -3.01 -8.79 15.30
CA LEU A 158 -2.50 -9.52 16.46
C LEU A 158 -3.19 -10.88 16.58
N ALA A 159 -2.44 -11.84 17.11
CA ALA A 159 -2.95 -13.14 17.51
C ALA A 159 -2.63 -13.40 18.98
N GLU A 160 -3.57 -14.01 19.70
CA GLU A 160 -3.28 -14.53 21.04
C GLU A 160 -2.38 -15.76 20.91
N GLN A 161 -1.24 -15.72 21.60
CA GLN A 161 -0.28 -16.81 21.60
C GLN A 161 0.09 -17.20 23.03
N GLN A 162 0.19 -18.51 23.25
CA GLN A 162 0.67 -19.06 24.51
C GLN A 162 2.20 -19.00 24.53
N VAL A 163 2.77 -18.13 25.36
CA VAL A 163 4.23 -18.05 25.58
C VAL A 163 4.53 -18.59 26.97
N GLY A 164 4.97 -19.84 27.04
CA GLY A 164 5.15 -20.54 28.30
C GLY A 164 3.80 -20.81 28.99
N LYS A 165 3.58 -20.21 30.16
CA LYS A 165 2.34 -20.37 30.94
C LYS A 165 1.33 -19.24 30.75
N GLU A 166 1.72 -18.14 30.11
CA GLU A 166 0.86 -16.97 29.91
C GLU A 166 0.36 -16.87 28.48
N LYS A 167 -0.90 -16.42 28.32
CA LYS A 167 -1.46 -16.01 27.04
C LYS A 167 -1.17 -14.53 26.82
N LEU A 168 -0.50 -14.21 25.71
CA LEU A 168 -0.11 -12.86 25.35
C LEU A 168 -0.57 -12.53 23.93
N TRP A 169 -1.01 -11.30 23.73
CA TRP A 169 -1.25 -10.76 22.40
C TRP A 169 0.08 -10.41 21.75
N LEU A 170 0.39 -11.05 20.63
CA LEU A 170 1.63 -10.87 19.88
C LEU A 170 1.35 -10.85 18.38
N LEU A 171 2.36 -10.46 17.61
CA LEU A 171 2.30 -10.68 16.16
C LEU A 171 2.32 -12.18 15.90
N PRO A 172 1.57 -12.69 14.91
CA PRO A 172 1.63 -14.11 14.55
C PRO A 172 3.07 -14.53 14.28
N GLN A 173 3.57 -15.47 15.08
CA GLN A 173 4.96 -15.92 15.01
C GLN A 173 5.07 -17.44 15.16
N THR A 174 6.11 -18.02 14.56
CA THR A 174 6.41 -19.46 14.66
C THR A 174 7.92 -19.69 14.76
N GLN A 175 8.30 -20.88 15.21
CA GLN A 175 9.70 -21.28 15.33
C GLN A 175 10.27 -21.64 13.97
N TRP A 176 11.49 -21.17 13.71
CA TRP A 176 12.24 -21.54 12.51
C TRP A 176 12.61 -23.02 12.53
N GLN A 177 12.51 -23.67 11.38
CA GLN A 177 12.84 -25.07 11.16
C GLN A 177 14.00 -25.18 10.17
N GLU A 178 14.82 -26.22 10.32
CA GLU A 178 15.95 -26.46 9.44
C GLU A 178 15.47 -26.68 7.99
N GLY A 179 16.10 -25.98 7.04
CA GLY A 179 15.76 -26.06 5.61
C GLY A 179 14.82 -24.95 5.11
N GLU A 180 14.21 -24.17 5.99
CA GLU A 180 13.39 -22.99 5.61
C GLU A 180 14.20 -21.69 5.68
N THR A 181 13.81 -20.68 4.91
CA THR A 181 14.25 -19.29 5.14
C THR A 181 13.42 -18.63 6.24
N LEU A 182 13.95 -17.62 6.93
CA LEU A 182 13.19 -16.88 7.95
C LEU A 182 11.89 -16.26 7.39
N ARG A 183 11.87 -15.87 6.12
CA ARG A 183 10.67 -15.38 5.44
C ARG A 183 9.65 -16.50 5.27
N GLN A 184 10.04 -17.68 4.79
CA GLN A 184 9.15 -18.84 4.66
C GLN A 184 8.57 -19.25 6.01
N THR A 185 9.35 -19.15 7.09
CA THR A 185 8.84 -19.35 8.45
C THR A 185 7.75 -18.32 8.81
N ALA A 186 7.88 -17.07 8.40
CA ALA A 186 6.83 -16.06 8.59
C ALA A 186 5.59 -16.30 7.71
N GLU A 187 5.78 -16.78 6.48
CA GLU A 187 4.68 -17.23 5.59
C GLU A 187 3.92 -18.41 6.24
N ARG A 188 4.64 -19.41 6.76
CA ARG A 188 4.05 -20.53 7.52
C ARG A 188 3.33 -20.07 8.78
N ALA A 189 3.82 -19.02 9.46
CA ALA A 189 3.13 -18.44 10.61
C ALA A 189 1.78 -17.84 10.19
N LEU A 190 1.71 -17.20 9.02
CA LEU A 190 0.48 -16.65 8.46
C LEU A 190 -0.50 -17.77 8.06
N ASP A 191 -0.01 -18.80 7.37
CA ASP A 191 -0.81 -19.95 6.92
C ASP A 191 -1.37 -20.78 8.08
N SER A 192 -0.69 -20.77 9.22
CA SER A 192 -1.19 -21.41 10.45
C SER A 192 -2.43 -20.75 11.04
N LEU A 193 -2.77 -19.53 10.59
CA LEU A 193 -3.95 -18.82 11.07
C LEU A 193 -5.22 -19.39 10.41
N PRO A 194 -6.30 -19.58 11.19
CA PRO A 194 -7.51 -20.26 10.73
C PRO A 194 -8.33 -19.49 9.68
N ALA A 195 -7.94 -18.26 9.35
CA ALA A 195 -8.63 -17.39 8.41
C ALA A 195 -8.10 -17.47 6.97
N GLY A 196 -6.93 -18.10 6.73
CA GLY A 196 -6.38 -18.22 5.37
C GLY A 196 -6.13 -16.86 4.69
N TYR A 197 -5.50 -15.92 5.40
CA TYR A 197 -5.21 -14.59 4.87
C TYR A 197 -4.18 -14.67 3.73
N LYS A 198 -4.50 -14.08 2.59
CA LYS A 198 -3.53 -13.88 1.50
C LYS A 198 -2.76 -12.58 1.74
N ALA A 199 -1.44 -12.68 1.77
CA ALA A 199 -0.58 -11.52 1.99
C ALA A 199 0.60 -11.47 1.03
N THR A 200 1.00 -10.25 0.69
CA THR A 200 2.19 -9.93 -0.09
C THR A 200 3.30 -9.48 0.85
N PHE A 201 4.37 -10.25 0.94
CA PHE A 201 5.56 -9.90 1.73
C PHE A 201 6.40 -8.85 0.99
N LEU A 202 6.83 -7.81 1.71
CA LEU A 202 7.53 -6.66 1.10
C LEU A 202 9.03 -6.82 0.92
N GLY A 203 9.59 -7.98 1.31
CA GLY A 203 11.00 -8.26 1.16
C GLY A 203 11.44 -9.51 1.92
N ASN A 204 12.68 -9.92 1.67
CA ASN A 204 13.30 -11.08 2.32
C ASN A 204 14.08 -10.72 3.58
N ALA A 205 14.28 -9.42 3.85
CA ALA A 205 14.98 -8.96 5.04
C ALA A 205 13.98 -8.66 6.18
N PRO A 206 14.31 -9.01 7.43
CA PRO A 206 13.47 -8.66 8.57
C PRO A 206 13.50 -7.15 8.83
N CYS A 207 12.34 -6.57 9.13
CA CYS A 207 12.17 -5.15 9.42
C CYS A 207 12.57 -4.77 10.85
N GLY A 208 12.67 -5.77 11.74
CA GLY A 208 13.08 -5.56 13.12
C GLY A 208 13.40 -6.87 13.83
N VAL A 209 14.05 -6.74 14.98
CA VAL A 209 14.37 -7.87 15.86
C VAL A 209 14.03 -7.56 17.31
N TYR A 210 13.36 -8.49 17.96
CA TYR A 210 13.13 -8.49 19.40
C TYR A 210 13.86 -9.66 20.03
N LYS A 211 14.66 -9.38 21.06
CA LYS A 211 15.40 -10.39 21.81
C LYS A 211 14.92 -10.40 23.25
N TYR A 212 14.57 -11.56 23.78
CA TYR A 212 14.25 -11.72 25.19
C TYR A 212 14.90 -12.99 25.74
N LYS A 213 15.28 -12.94 27.01
CA LYS A 213 15.84 -14.10 27.72
C LYS A 213 14.72 -14.79 28.47
N LEU A 214 14.70 -16.11 28.45
CA LEU A 214 13.74 -16.88 29.25
C LEU A 214 14.00 -16.66 30.75
N PRO A 215 13.02 -16.85 31.65
CA PRO A 215 13.26 -16.83 33.09
C PRO A 215 14.34 -17.85 33.49
N LYS A 216 15.16 -17.53 34.52
CA LYS A 216 16.29 -18.39 34.94
C LYS A 216 15.87 -19.85 35.23
N ALA A 217 14.63 -20.07 35.67
CA ALA A 217 14.08 -21.39 35.98
C ALA A 217 13.92 -22.33 34.77
N ILE A 218 13.88 -21.80 33.54
CA ILE A 218 13.67 -22.58 32.30
C ILE A 218 14.93 -22.54 31.41
N ARG A 219 15.98 -21.82 31.82
CA ARG A 219 17.21 -21.71 31.02
C ARG A 219 17.99 -23.02 31.08
N THR A 220 18.29 -23.54 29.91
CA THR A 220 19.28 -24.61 29.71
C THR A 220 20.50 -24.03 28.98
N GLU A 221 21.63 -24.73 29.01
CA GLU A 221 22.85 -24.29 28.29
C GLU A 221 22.59 -24.11 26.78
N ASN A 222 21.66 -24.90 26.24
CA ASN A 222 21.25 -24.86 24.83
C ASN A 222 20.09 -23.88 24.55
N THR A 223 19.46 -23.28 25.56
CA THR A 223 18.31 -22.38 25.36
C THR A 223 18.31 -21.24 26.38
N VAL A 224 19.07 -20.19 26.04
CA VAL A 224 19.21 -18.95 26.83
C VAL A 224 18.01 -18.01 26.62
N GLY A 225 17.47 -17.97 25.40
CA GLY A 225 16.39 -17.06 25.04
C GLY A 225 15.98 -17.18 23.59
N THR A 226 15.14 -16.23 23.17
CA THR A 226 14.51 -16.23 21.86
C THR A 226 14.78 -14.92 21.14
N LYS A 227 15.08 -15.01 19.85
CA LYS A 227 15.16 -13.88 18.92
C LYS A 227 14.00 -13.97 17.93
N VAL A 228 13.13 -12.99 17.96
CA VAL A 228 11.99 -12.86 17.05
C VAL A 228 12.35 -11.87 15.96
N PHE A 229 12.30 -12.31 14.70
CA PHE A 229 12.51 -11.48 13.52
C PHE A 229 11.17 -11.11 12.90
N PHE A 230 10.94 -9.82 12.70
CA PHE A 230 9.68 -9.32 12.16
C PHE A 230 9.76 -9.15 10.64
N PHE A 231 8.77 -9.66 9.92
CA PHE A 231 8.60 -9.48 8.49
C PHE A 231 7.32 -8.71 8.21
N LYS A 232 7.39 -7.71 7.33
CA LYS A 232 6.23 -6.91 6.96
C LYS A 232 5.51 -7.54 5.78
N ALA A 233 4.20 -7.69 5.92
CA ALA A 233 3.32 -8.21 4.89
C ALA A 233 2.10 -7.31 4.76
N ILE A 234 1.63 -7.14 3.53
CA ILE A 234 0.40 -6.39 3.22
C ILE A 234 -0.68 -7.38 2.86
N LEU A 235 -1.86 -7.20 3.44
CA LEU A 235 -3.04 -7.98 3.08
C LEU A 235 -3.42 -7.69 1.61
N SER A 236 -3.39 -8.72 0.76
CA SER A 236 -3.56 -8.57 -0.70
C SER A 236 -5.03 -8.55 -1.13
N ASP A 237 -5.90 -9.21 -0.37
CA ASP A 237 -7.33 -9.36 -0.66
C ASP A 237 -8.17 -8.80 0.51
N SER A 238 -9.45 -8.53 0.27
CA SER A 238 -10.36 -8.15 1.36
C SER A 238 -10.36 -9.25 2.41
N ALA A 239 -9.98 -8.90 3.65
CA ALA A 239 -9.87 -9.90 4.70
C ALA A 239 -11.22 -10.63 4.85
N PRO A 240 -11.21 -11.96 5.06
CA PRO A 240 -12.41 -12.74 5.19
C PRO A 240 -13.32 -12.14 6.29
N PRO A 241 -14.63 -12.01 6.04
CA PRO A 241 -15.56 -11.25 6.87
C PRO A 241 -15.76 -11.85 8.27
N LYS A 242 -15.29 -13.08 8.52
CA LYS A 242 -15.39 -13.73 9.82
C LYS A 242 -14.28 -14.76 9.97
N ALA A 243 -13.21 -14.40 10.68
CA ALA A 243 -12.30 -15.42 11.17
C ALA A 243 -13.06 -16.28 12.20
N PRO A 244 -13.17 -17.60 12.01
CA PRO A 244 -13.96 -18.47 12.87
C PRO A 244 -13.36 -18.51 14.29
N LYS A 245 -14.01 -17.86 15.28
CA LYS A 245 -13.73 -17.95 16.74
C LYS A 245 -12.24 -17.95 17.13
N ALA A 246 -11.39 -17.34 16.30
CA ALA A 246 -9.96 -17.29 16.54
C ALA A 246 -9.67 -16.02 17.33
N PRO A 247 -8.77 -16.07 18.33
CA PRO A 247 -8.38 -14.88 19.07
C PRO A 247 -7.45 -14.01 18.22
N LEU A 248 -8.04 -13.36 17.21
CA LEU A 248 -7.40 -12.46 16.28
C LEU A 248 -8.00 -11.06 16.45
N LEU A 249 -7.14 -10.06 16.49
CA LEU A 249 -7.54 -8.66 16.61
C LEU A 249 -6.87 -7.84 15.52
N TRP A 250 -7.64 -6.99 14.87
CA TRP A 250 -7.14 -5.94 14.00
C TRP A 250 -7.09 -4.66 14.82
N LEU A 251 -5.90 -4.07 15.00
CA LEU A 251 -5.69 -2.90 15.86
C LEU A 251 -5.09 -1.73 15.10
N THR A 252 -5.47 -0.52 15.48
CA THR A 252 -4.78 0.70 15.04
C THR A 252 -3.45 0.85 15.79
N LYS A 253 -2.56 1.72 15.30
CA LYS A 253 -1.28 1.99 15.96
C LYS A 253 -1.45 2.47 17.41
N SER A 254 -2.45 3.32 17.66
CA SER A 254 -2.75 3.88 18.98
C SER A 254 -3.25 2.82 19.96
N GLU A 255 -4.04 1.85 19.49
CA GLU A 255 -4.57 0.76 20.32
C GLU A 255 -3.52 -0.30 20.62
N LEU A 256 -2.54 -0.48 19.73
CA LEU A 256 -1.49 -1.49 19.86
C LEU A 256 -0.73 -1.40 21.20
N GLN A 257 -0.57 -0.17 21.71
CA GLN A 257 0.09 0.11 22.98
C GLN A 257 -0.64 -0.49 24.20
N ARG A 258 -1.96 -0.71 24.11
CA ARG A 258 -2.77 -1.26 25.20
C ARG A 258 -2.61 -2.77 25.35
N TYR A 259 -2.26 -3.47 24.27
CA TYR A 259 -2.19 -4.93 24.23
C TYR A 259 -0.75 -5.46 24.32
N LEU A 260 0.20 -4.79 23.68
CA LEU A 260 1.59 -5.23 23.67
C LEU A 260 2.34 -4.79 24.92
N LYS A 261 3.25 -5.63 25.42
CA LYS A 261 4.17 -5.24 26.49
C LYS A 261 5.06 -4.06 26.03
N PRO A 262 5.40 -3.09 26.90
CA PRO A 262 6.12 -1.88 26.50
C PRO A 262 7.43 -2.14 25.74
N ALA A 263 8.24 -3.08 26.20
CA ALA A 263 9.51 -3.42 25.55
C ALA A 263 9.34 -4.02 24.14
N TYR A 264 8.24 -4.73 23.90
CA TYR A 264 7.91 -5.30 22.61
C TYR A 264 7.31 -4.21 21.68
N MET A 265 6.41 -3.38 22.22
CA MET A 265 5.83 -2.23 21.52
C MET A 265 6.90 -1.29 20.99
N MET A 266 7.93 -0.95 21.78
CA MET A 266 9.06 -0.10 21.34
C MET A 266 9.82 -0.65 20.13
N LYS A 267 9.76 -1.96 19.86
CA LYS A 267 10.35 -2.56 18.65
C LYS A 267 9.40 -2.54 17.48
N VAL A 268 8.13 -2.83 17.73
CA VAL A 268 7.08 -2.84 16.69
C VAL A 268 6.80 -1.43 16.17
N ASP A 269 6.72 -0.45 17.05
CA ASP A 269 6.45 0.95 16.73
C ASP A 269 7.46 1.57 15.74
N ARG A 270 8.70 1.04 15.72
CA ARG A 270 9.76 1.52 14.81
C ARG A 270 9.49 1.20 13.34
N PHE A 271 8.73 0.15 13.04
CA PHE A 271 8.46 -0.28 11.65
C PHE A 271 6.97 -0.25 11.29
N VAL A 272 6.08 -0.08 12.27
CA VAL A 272 4.66 0.21 12.03
C VAL A 272 4.51 1.71 11.80
N LEU A 273 4.33 2.08 10.53
CA LEU A 273 3.99 3.44 10.14
C LEU A 273 2.58 3.76 10.67
N GLY A 274 2.47 4.88 11.39
CA GLY A 274 1.19 5.54 11.60
C GLY A 274 1.11 6.61 10.52
N VAL A 275 0.07 6.55 9.71
CA VAL A 275 -0.34 7.67 8.86
C VAL A 275 -1.41 8.41 9.63
#